data_AF-A0AAT9SUS3-F1
#
_entry.id   AF-A0AAT9SUS3-F1
#
_cell.length_a   1.000
_cell.length_b   1.000
_cell.length_c   1.000
_cell.angle_alpha   90.00
_cell.angle_beta   90.00
_cell.angle_gamma   90.00
#
_symmetry.space_group_name_H-M   'P 1'
#
loop_
_entity.id
_entity.type
_entity.pdbx_description
1 polymer ?
#
loop_
_entity_poly.entity_id
_entity_poly.type
_entity_poly.pdbx_seq_one_letter_code
_entity_poly.pdbx_strand_id
1 'polypeptide(L)'
;MRTLILATAALVGCFISSANAQVELKTYADANGYINVQKLTCAQLAGTFQEDASLLMTWYSGWYNGLGKKHFINVPRAKEAEHEIIVYCKDNPKVTVIKAIGLVFDKMRKDRGIVIAK
;
A
#
# COMPACT_ATOMS: atom_id res chain seq x y z
N MET A 1 -45.64 -5.76 16.99
CA MET A 1 -45.05 -6.40 15.79
C MET A 1 -44.12 -5.49 14.99
N ARG A 2 -44.45 -4.22 14.72
CA ARG A 2 -43.53 -3.26 14.04
C ARG A 2 -42.21 -2.99 14.78
N THR A 3 -42.22 -3.00 16.11
CA THR A 3 -41.04 -2.78 16.96
C THR A 3 -40.07 -3.96 17.03
N LEU A 4 -40.52 -5.19 16.74
CA LEU A 4 -39.66 -6.39 16.72
C LEU A 4 -38.89 -6.53 15.40
N ILE A 5 -39.35 -5.89 14.32
CA ILE A 5 -38.68 -5.90 13.01
C ILE A 5 -37.48 -4.95 12.98
N LEU A 6 -37.49 -3.89 13.81
CA LEU A 6 -36.37 -2.93 13.87
C LEU A 6 -35.16 -3.45 14.66
N ALA A 7 -35.36 -4.37 15.61
CA ALA A 7 -34.28 -4.92 16.43
C ALA A 7 -33.41 -5.95 15.70
N THR A 8 -33.95 -6.64 14.68
CA THR A 8 -33.23 -7.67 13.93
C THR A 8 -32.32 -7.10 12.83
N ALA A 9 -32.60 -5.89 12.34
CA ALA A 9 -31.77 -5.23 11.33
C ALA A 9 -30.39 -4.77 11.84
N ALA A 10 -30.25 -4.49 13.15
CA ALA A 10 -28.99 -4.02 13.74
C ALA A 10 -27.93 -5.12 13.91
N LEU A 11 -28.32 -6.39 13.99
CA LEU A 11 -27.39 -7.50 14.22
C LEU A 11 -26.70 -8.02 12.95
N VAL A 12 -27.21 -7.70 11.76
CA VAL A 12 -26.64 -8.19 10.49
C VAL A 12 -25.43 -7.37 10.04
N GLY A 13 -25.25 -6.13 10.54
CA GLY A 13 -24.19 -5.22 10.09
C GLY A 13 -22.76 -5.59 10.54
N CYS A 14 -22.59 -6.44 11.56
CA CYS A 14 -21.28 -6.71 12.15
C CYS A 14 -20.53 -7.92 11.56
N PHE A 15 -21.17 -8.74 10.71
CA PHE A 15 -20.61 -10.01 10.26
C PHE A 15 -19.80 -9.95 8.95
N ILE A 16 -19.62 -8.77 8.35
CA ILE A 16 -19.03 -8.64 7.00
C ILE A 16 -17.64 -7.99 6.99
N SER A 17 -17.14 -7.51 8.14
CA SER A 17 -15.83 -6.85 8.21
C SER A 17 -14.74 -7.86 8.55
N SER A 18 -14.07 -8.42 7.54
CA SER A 18 -12.77 -9.09 7.72
C SER A 18 -11.69 -8.03 7.99
N ALA A 19 -11.73 -7.41 9.16
CA ALA A 19 -10.66 -6.56 9.63
C ALA A 19 -9.48 -7.46 10.01
N ASN A 20 -8.47 -7.54 9.14
CA ASN A 20 -7.19 -8.13 9.51
C ASN A 20 -6.50 -7.18 10.49
N ALA A 21 -6.01 -7.70 11.61
CA ALA A 21 -5.19 -6.92 12.52
C ALA A 21 -3.91 -6.48 11.80
N GLN A 22 -3.53 -5.22 11.97
CA GLN A 22 -2.24 -4.73 11.49
C GLN A 22 -1.12 -5.41 12.27
N VAL A 23 -0.01 -5.70 11.59
CA VAL A 23 1.21 -6.26 12.18
C VAL A 23 2.39 -5.33 11.92
N GLU A 24 3.45 -5.48 12.72
CA GLU A 24 4.71 -4.76 12.44
C GLU A 24 5.37 -5.31 11.17
N LEU A 25 6.04 -4.45 10.41
CA LEU A 25 6.76 -4.79 9.17
C LEU A 25 7.81 -5.88 9.38
N LYS A 26 8.44 -5.91 10.57
CA LYS A 26 9.43 -6.92 10.94
C LYS A 26 8.87 -8.36 10.91
N THR A 27 7.54 -8.52 10.98
CA THR A 27 6.86 -9.83 10.84
C THR A 27 7.16 -10.50 9.49
N TYR A 28 7.52 -9.71 8.48
CA TYR A 28 7.84 -10.19 7.13
C TYR A 28 9.34 -10.33 6.86
N ALA A 29 10.18 -10.14 7.88
CA ALA A 29 11.61 -10.33 7.78
C ALA A 29 11.99 -11.81 7.90
N ASP A 30 13.14 -12.19 7.31
CA ASP A 30 13.75 -13.49 7.55
C ASP A 30 14.40 -13.57 8.96
N ALA A 31 14.99 -14.72 9.28
CA ALA A 31 15.63 -14.95 10.57
C ALA A 31 16.79 -13.99 10.91
N ASN A 32 17.35 -13.30 9.90
CA ASN A 32 18.43 -12.32 10.06
C ASN A 32 17.91 -10.87 10.04
N GLY A 33 16.59 -10.68 9.94
CA GLY A 33 15.98 -9.35 9.89
C GLY A 33 15.91 -8.74 8.48
N TYR A 34 16.18 -9.49 7.41
CA TYR A 34 16.06 -8.96 6.05
C TYR A 34 14.65 -9.14 5.48
N ILE A 35 14.13 -8.09 4.86
CA ILE A 35 12.87 -8.13 4.11
C ILE A 35 13.19 -8.21 2.62
N ASN A 36 12.66 -9.24 1.94
CA ASN A 36 12.71 -9.30 0.48
C ASN A 36 11.62 -8.41 -0.12
N VAL A 37 11.96 -7.14 -0.27
CA VAL A 37 11.13 -6.08 -0.87
C VAL A 37 10.61 -6.41 -2.28
N GLN A 38 11.32 -7.22 -3.08
CA GLN A 38 10.82 -7.61 -4.40
C GLN A 38 9.65 -8.59 -4.31
N LYS A 39 9.54 -9.33 -3.20
CA LYS A 39 8.50 -10.34 -2.95
C LYS A 39 7.40 -9.86 -2.02
N LEU A 40 7.54 -8.69 -1.38
CA LEU A 40 6.53 -8.17 -0.48
C LEU A 40 5.23 -7.91 -1.25
N THR A 41 4.12 -8.40 -0.72
CA THR A 41 2.79 -8.32 -1.33
C THR A 41 2.03 -7.10 -0.85
N CYS A 42 1.03 -6.69 -1.64
CA CYS A 42 0.10 -5.63 -1.29
C CYS A 42 -0.70 -5.95 -0.04
N ALA A 43 -1.04 -7.23 0.21
CA ALA A 43 -1.65 -7.65 1.46
C ALA A 43 -0.76 -7.33 2.67
N GLN A 44 0.55 -7.59 2.56
CA GLN A 44 1.51 -7.34 3.63
C GLN A 44 1.71 -5.83 3.86
N LEU A 45 1.76 -5.03 2.80
CA LEU A 45 1.84 -3.57 2.91
C LEU A 45 0.56 -2.97 3.51
N ALA A 46 -0.61 -3.36 3.03
CA ALA A 46 -1.89 -2.84 3.53
C ALA A 46 -2.21 -3.33 4.95
N GLY A 47 -1.64 -4.47 5.35
CA GLY A 47 -1.76 -5.06 6.68
C GLY A 47 -0.67 -4.65 7.67
N THR A 48 0.18 -3.67 7.35
CA THR A 48 1.19 -3.15 8.29
C THR A 48 0.71 -1.84 8.92
N PHE A 49 1.36 -1.41 10.02
CA PHE A 49 1.13 -0.06 10.57
C PHE A 49 1.53 1.04 9.57
N GLN A 50 0.91 2.22 9.68
CA GLN A 50 1.11 3.30 8.70
C GLN A 50 2.57 3.78 8.67
N GLU A 51 3.19 3.91 9.83
CA GLU A 51 4.59 4.32 9.99
C GLU A 51 5.56 3.34 9.30
N ASP A 52 5.26 2.06 9.38
CA ASP A 52 5.99 0.98 8.72
C ASP A 52 5.80 1.01 7.19
N ALA A 53 4.57 1.31 6.74
CA ALA A 53 4.28 1.53 5.33
C ALA A 53 5.05 2.75 4.80
N SER A 54 5.07 3.86 5.55
CA SER A 54 5.82 5.07 5.21
C SER A 54 7.33 4.83 5.16
N LEU A 55 7.87 4.05 6.10
CA LEU A 55 9.28 3.63 6.09
C LEU A 55 9.60 2.87 4.79
N LEU A 56 8.77 1.89 4.44
CA LEU A 56 8.97 1.09 3.25
C LEU A 56 8.85 1.92 1.97
N MET A 57 7.87 2.82 1.88
CA MET A 57 7.71 3.73 0.73
C MET A 57 8.91 4.68 0.59
N THR A 58 9.45 5.16 1.70
CA THR A 58 10.68 5.96 1.70
C THR A 58 11.86 5.14 1.17
N TRP A 59 11.99 3.88 1.60
CA TRP A 59 13.04 2.98 1.12
C TRP A 59 12.94 2.71 -0.39
N TYR A 60 11.75 2.40 -0.93
CA TYR A 60 11.53 2.25 -2.38
C TYR A 60 11.83 3.54 -3.15
N SER A 61 11.39 4.68 -2.62
CA SER A 61 11.71 5.98 -3.21
C SER A 61 13.21 6.17 -3.32
N GLY A 62 13.96 5.87 -2.25
CA GLY A 62 15.42 5.89 -2.25
C GLY A 62 16.03 4.96 -3.31
N TRP A 63 15.56 3.71 -3.38
CA TRP A 63 16.05 2.74 -4.36
C TRP A 63 15.86 3.23 -5.81
N TYR A 64 14.65 3.66 -6.18
CA TYR A 64 14.37 4.13 -7.53
C TYR A 64 15.07 5.45 -7.88
N ASN A 65 15.20 6.38 -6.93
CA ASN A 65 16.01 7.58 -7.14
C ASN A 65 17.49 7.23 -7.33
N GLY A 66 18.01 6.25 -6.58
CA GLY A 66 19.37 5.74 -6.75
C GLY A 66 19.61 5.15 -8.14
N LEU A 67 18.70 4.32 -8.65
CA LEU A 67 18.75 3.80 -10.02
C LEU A 67 18.75 4.94 -11.06
N GLY A 68 18.01 6.01 -10.81
CA GLY A 68 17.95 7.20 -11.65
C GLY A 68 19.08 8.22 -11.44
N LYS A 69 20.09 7.92 -10.60
CA LYS A 69 21.15 8.86 -10.19
C LYS A 69 20.61 10.20 -9.68
N LYS A 70 19.50 10.15 -8.92
CA LYS A 70 18.86 11.33 -8.32
C LYS A 70 19.18 11.40 -6.84
N HIS A 71 19.48 12.60 -6.35
CA HIS A 71 19.83 12.87 -4.96
C HIS A 71 18.79 13.78 -4.28
N PHE A 72 17.53 13.72 -4.72
CA PHE A 72 16.45 14.57 -4.22
C PHE A 72 15.20 13.76 -3.91
N ILE A 73 14.45 14.21 -2.91
CA ILE A 73 13.11 13.73 -2.61
C ILE A 73 12.09 14.83 -2.93
N ASN A 74 11.01 14.47 -3.61
CA ASN A 74 9.83 15.32 -3.73
C ASN A 74 8.81 14.85 -2.68
N VAL A 75 8.79 15.52 -1.53
CA VAL A 75 8.01 15.10 -0.36
C VAL A 75 6.49 15.08 -0.64
N PRO A 76 5.87 16.12 -1.23
CA PRO A 76 4.45 16.08 -1.56
C PRO A 76 4.09 14.91 -2.49
N ARG A 77 4.87 14.71 -3.55
CA ARG A 77 4.64 13.60 -4.50
C ARG A 77 4.84 12.24 -3.83
N ALA A 78 5.80 12.11 -2.91
CA ALA A 78 6.04 10.86 -2.18
C ALA A 78 4.84 10.48 -1.30
N LYS A 79 4.26 11.45 -0.58
CA LYS A 79 3.06 11.23 0.24
C LYS A 79 1.83 10.86 -0.62
N GLU A 80 1.63 11.55 -1.73
CA GLU A 80 0.56 11.22 -2.69
C GLU A 80 0.74 9.81 -3.26
N ALA A 81 1.95 9.48 -3.72
CA ALA A 81 2.27 8.15 -4.22
C ALA A 81 2.03 7.06 -3.17
N GLU A 82 2.51 7.24 -1.94
CA GLU A 82 2.27 6.32 -0.83
C GLU A 82 0.77 6.05 -0.63
N HIS A 83 -0.04 7.12 -0.59
CA HIS A 83 -1.48 7.00 -0.45
C HIS A 83 -2.09 6.15 -1.58
N GLU A 84 -1.81 6.50 -2.83
CA GLU A 84 -2.36 5.80 -4.00
C GLU A 84 -1.89 4.33 -4.08
N ILE A 85 -0.65 4.04 -3.70
CA ILE A 85 -0.13 2.68 -3.64
C ILE A 85 -0.86 1.87 -2.57
N ILE A 86 -1.08 2.43 -1.38
CA ILE A 86 -1.80 1.75 -0.31
C ILE A 86 -3.27 1.50 -0.70
N VAL A 87 -3.93 2.49 -1.32
CA VAL A 87 -5.30 2.34 -1.85
C VAL A 87 -5.36 1.22 -2.88
N TYR A 88 -4.47 1.23 -3.88
CA TYR A 88 -4.39 0.16 -4.87
C TYR A 88 -4.16 -1.20 -4.21
N CYS A 89 -3.27 -1.28 -3.22
CA CYS A 89 -2.91 -2.52 -2.56
C CYS A 89 -4.05 -3.14 -1.74
N LYS A 90 -4.95 -2.33 -1.17
CA LYS A 90 -6.13 -2.83 -0.46
C LYS A 90 -7.04 -3.66 -1.37
N ASP A 91 -7.18 -3.25 -2.63
CA ASP A 91 -8.01 -3.95 -3.62
C ASP A 91 -7.28 -5.08 -4.36
N ASN A 92 -5.93 -5.11 -4.27
CA ASN A 92 -5.08 -6.01 -5.06
C ASN A 92 -4.09 -6.81 -4.19
N PRO A 93 -4.56 -7.58 -3.18
CA PRO A 93 -3.70 -8.14 -2.12
C PRO A 93 -2.59 -9.07 -2.63
N LYS A 94 -2.80 -9.77 -3.75
CA LYS A 94 -1.85 -10.74 -4.32
C LYS A 94 -0.75 -10.10 -5.19
N VAL A 95 -0.87 -8.80 -5.49
CA VAL A 95 0.13 -8.08 -6.30
C VAL A 95 1.35 -7.77 -5.43
N THR A 96 2.56 -7.92 -5.97
CA THR A 96 3.77 -7.46 -5.28
C THR A 96 3.80 -5.94 -5.23
N VAL A 97 4.26 -5.35 -4.12
CA VAL A 97 4.34 -3.90 -3.92
C VAL A 97 5.12 -3.22 -5.05
N ILE A 98 6.21 -3.83 -5.51
CA ILE A 98 7.02 -3.29 -6.62
C ILE A 98 6.21 -3.13 -7.92
N LYS A 99 5.31 -4.07 -8.21
CA LYS A 99 4.40 -4.01 -9.36
C LYS A 99 3.31 -2.96 -9.16
N ALA A 100 2.76 -2.85 -7.94
CA ALA A 100 1.80 -1.81 -7.59
C ALA A 100 2.39 -0.41 -7.78
N ILE A 101 3.64 -0.17 -7.34
CA ILE A 101 4.35 1.10 -7.55
C ILE A 101 4.41 1.44 -9.05
N GLY A 102 4.80 0.49 -9.90
CA GLY A 102 4.85 0.70 -11.35
C GLY A 102 3.50 1.08 -11.93
N LEU A 103 2.44 0.33 -11.61
CA LEU A 103 1.08 0.57 -12.09
C LEU A 103 0.52 1.92 -11.64
N VAL A 104 0.73 2.28 -10.38
CA VAL A 104 0.30 3.57 -9.83
C VAL A 104 1.06 4.71 -10.48
N PHE A 105 2.38 4.59 -10.69
CA PHE A 105 3.16 5.63 -11.37
C PHE A 105 2.75 5.80 -12.84
N ASP A 106 2.42 4.73 -13.54
CA ASP A 106 1.90 4.82 -14.91
C ASP A 106 0.55 5.54 -14.94
N LYS A 107 -0.34 5.26 -13.99
CA LYS A 107 -1.59 5.99 -13.81
C LYS A 107 -1.33 7.48 -13.53
N MET A 108 -0.50 7.80 -12.54
CA MET A 108 -0.17 9.19 -12.17
C MET A 108 0.44 9.97 -13.33
N ARG A 109 1.29 9.33 -14.15
CA ARG A 109 1.86 9.95 -15.35
C ARG A 109 0.79 10.25 -16.39
N LYS A 110 -0.07 9.26 -16.68
CA LYS A 110 -1.18 9.41 -17.62
C LYS A 110 -2.10 10.56 -17.22
N ASP A 111 -2.50 10.61 -15.96
CA ASP A 111 -3.39 11.65 -15.42
C ASP A 111 -2.78 13.06 -15.49
N ARG A 112 -1.44 13.15 -15.51
CA ARG A 112 -0.69 14.41 -15.62
C ARG A 112 -0.20 14.71 -17.05
N GLY A 113 -0.54 13.88 -18.04
CA GLY A 113 -0.05 14.03 -19.42
C GLY A 113 1.46 13.87 -19.59
N ILE A 114 2.12 13.14 -18.68
CA ILE A 114 3.58 12.90 -18.73
C ILE A 114 3.85 11.74 -19.68
N VAL A 115 4.59 12.01 -20.76
CA VAL A 115 5.09 11.00 -21.71
C VAL A 115 6.55 10.69 -21.39
N ILE A 116 6.90 9.41 -21.24
CA ILE A 116 8.29 8.99 -21.07
C ILE A 116 8.94 8.89 -22.46
N ALA A 117 10.06 9.60 -22.64
CA ALA A 117 10.91 9.45 -23.82
C ALA A 117 11.44 8.01 -23.87
N LYS A 118 11.26 7.35 -25.02
CA LYS A 118 11.77 5.99 -25.28
C LYS A 118 13.27 5.99 -25.44
#